data_AF-A0A949ADR4-F1
#
_entry.id   AF-A0A949ADR4-F1
#
_cell.length_a   1.000
_cell.length_b   1.000
_cell.length_c   1.000
_cell.angle_alpha   90.00
_cell.angle_beta   90.00
_cell.angle_gamma   90.00
#
_symmetry.space_group_name_H-M   'P 1'
#
loop_
_entity.id
_entity.type
_entity.pdbx_description
1 polymer ?
#
loop_
_entity_poly.entity_id
_entity_poly.type
_entity_poly.pdbx_seq_one_letter_code
_entity_poly.pdbx_strand_id
1 'polypeptide(L)'
;MDNPKHGMTLIVKTITRLTVGLILLFGIYIVSHGHVSPGGGFAGGVIIALSFIHILLAFGKEVALKRISYNVASFFESLGAIMFITLALLGIGSGYFLLNFISKGEPFRLFSSGLIPLYNVAISFKVGAGLFIIFVILVTFRLTKKDDRE
;
A
#
# COMPACT_ATOMS: atom_id res chain seq x y z
N MET A 1 26.13 -17.88 22.24
CA MET A 1 26.07 -16.52 21.67
C MET A 1 25.35 -16.64 20.34
N ASP A 2 24.06 -16.35 20.36
CA ASP A 2 23.14 -16.60 19.25
C ASP A 2 23.44 -15.58 18.14
N ASN A 3 23.73 -16.06 16.94
CA ASN A 3 24.17 -15.23 15.82
C ASN A 3 22.99 -15.06 14.86
N PRO A 4 22.21 -13.95 14.91
CA PRO A 4 21.07 -13.79 14.03
C PRO A 4 21.55 -13.28 12.66
N LYS A 5 22.24 -14.14 11.90
CA LYS A 5 22.49 -13.92 10.47
C LYS A 5 21.22 -14.18 9.68
N HIS A 6 20.22 -13.32 9.84
CA HIS A 6 19.08 -13.25 8.93
C HIS A 6 18.94 -11.82 8.37
N GLY A 7 18.93 -11.69 7.04
CA GLY A 7 18.86 -10.44 6.28
C GLY A 7 20.20 -9.93 5.72
N MET A 8 20.16 -8.74 5.11
CA MET A 8 21.31 -8.08 4.46
C MET A 8 22.31 -7.47 5.47
N THR A 9 23.37 -6.84 4.96
CA THR A 9 24.44 -6.21 5.76
C THR A 9 23.91 -5.13 6.72
N LEU A 10 24.68 -4.81 7.76
CA LEU A 10 24.33 -3.76 8.72
C LEU A 10 24.09 -2.41 8.04
N ILE A 11 24.93 -2.05 7.08
CA ILE A 11 24.80 -0.81 6.30
C ILE A 11 23.43 -0.77 5.61
N VAL A 12 23.05 -1.85 4.92
CA VAL A 12 21.76 -1.91 4.22
C VAL A 12 20.59 -1.80 5.21
N LYS A 13 20.63 -2.53 6.31
CA LYS A 13 19.57 -2.47 7.34
C LYS A 13 19.41 -1.06 7.93
N THR A 14 20.51 -0.36 8.17
CA THR A 14 20.49 1.02 8.68
C THR A 14 19.92 1.99 7.66
N ILE A 15 20.37 1.94 6.41
CA ILE A 15 19.86 2.81 5.33
C ILE A 15 18.39 2.52 5.07
N THR A 16 17.98 1.26 4.98
CA THR A 16 16.57 0.87 4.79
C THR A 16 15.67 1.43 5.90
N ARG A 17 16.13 1.44 7.15
CA ARG A 17 15.33 1.99 8.26
C ARG A 17 15.03 3.48 8.07
N LEU A 18 15.96 4.23 7.49
CA LEU A 18 15.79 5.65 7.17
C LEU A 18 14.92 5.84 5.92
N THR A 19 15.23 5.14 4.83
CA THR A 19 14.58 5.33 3.53
C THR A 19 13.13 4.87 3.53
N VAL A 20 12.77 3.83 4.29
CA VAL A 20 11.39 3.33 4.39
C VAL A 20 10.42 4.43 4.84
N GLY A 21 10.81 5.24 5.84
CA GLY A 21 9.97 6.34 6.31
C GLY A 21 9.74 7.39 5.23
N LEU A 22 10.79 7.71 4.46
CA LEU A 22 10.72 8.66 3.34
C LEU A 22 9.85 8.12 2.19
N ILE A 23 10.01 6.85 1.83
CA ILE A 23 9.22 6.19 0.78
C ILE A 23 7.74 6.16 1.19
N LEU A 24 7.44 5.82 2.44
CA LEU A 24 6.08 5.79 2.96
C LEU A 24 5.44 7.19 2.93
N LEU A 25 6.15 8.21 3.40
CA LEU A 25 5.70 9.59 3.37
C LEU A 25 5.43 10.06 1.93
N PHE A 26 6.33 9.74 1.00
CA PHE A 26 6.16 10.05 -0.42
C PHE A 26 4.96 9.32 -1.02
N GLY A 27 4.76 8.05 -0.67
CA GLY A 27 3.57 7.29 -1.08
C GLY A 27 2.27 7.96 -0.62
N ILE A 28 2.19 8.36 0.65
CA ILE A 28 1.04 9.10 1.20
C ILE A 28 0.82 10.40 0.44
N TYR A 29 1.88 11.16 0.18
CA TYR A 29 1.81 12.40 -0.61
C TYR A 29 1.18 12.17 -1.99
N ILE A 30 1.62 11.12 -2.71
CA ILE A 30 1.10 10.76 -4.04
C ILE A 30 -0.37 10.34 -4.00
N VAL A 31 -0.81 9.64 -2.95
CA VAL A 31 -2.22 9.29 -2.75
C VAL A 31 -3.06 10.56 -2.52
N SER A 32 -2.60 11.45 -1.64
CA SER A 32 -3.34 12.65 -1.24
C SER A 32 -3.44 13.69 -2.36
N HIS A 33 -2.40 13.84 -3.18
CA HIS A 33 -2.33 14.87 -4.24
C HIS A 33 -2.70 14.35 -5.63
N GLY A 34 -3.21 13.12 -5.75
CA GLY A 34 -3.45 12.47 -7.03
C GLY A 34 -4.43 13.18 -7.98
N HIS A 35 -5.24 14.12 -7.49
CA HIS A 35 -6.11 14.97 -8.31
C HIS A 35 -5.48 16.32 -8.69
N VAL A 36 -4.39 16.72 -8.04
CA VAL A 36 -3.68 17.99 -8.31
C VAL A 36 -2.42 17.76 -9.14
N SER A 37 -1.73 16.63 -8.92
CA SER A 37 -0.49 16.27 -9.59
C SER A 37 -0.60 14.87 -10.22
N PRO A 38 0.25 14.52 -11.21
CA PRO A 38 0.34 13.16 -11.71
C PRO A 38 0.57 12.16 -10.56
N GLY A 39 -0.27 11.14 -10.45
CA GLY A 39 -0.26 10.24 -9.30
C GLY A 39 -1.60 9.54 -9.07
N GLY A 40 -2.02 9.44 -7.81
CA GLY A 40 -3.28 8.80 -7.42
C GLY A 40 -3.12 7.59 -6.51
N GLY A 41 -4.26 6.98 -6.18
CA GLY A 41 -4.33 5.84 -5.27
C GLY A 41 -3.52 4.63 -5.72
N PHE A 42 -3.48 4.35 -7.02
CA PHE A 42 -2.73 3.21 -7.55
C PHE A 42 -1.21 3.40 -7.38
N ALA A 43 -0.66 4.47 -7.95
CA ALA A 43 0.78 4.75 -7.89
C ALA A 43 1.27 4.91 -6.44
N GLY A 44 0.51 5.65 -5.62
CA GLY A 44 0.80 5.81 -4.19
C GLY A 44 0.72 4.50 -3.42
N GLY A 45 -0.30 3.67 -3.69
CA GLY A 45 -0.43 2.32 -3.11
C GLY A 45 0.74 1.40 -3.46
N VAL A 46 1.23 1.43 -4.70
CA VAL A 46 2.44 0.68 -5.12
C VAL A 46 3.67 1.16 -4.35
N ILE A 47 3.88 2.47 -4.21
CA ILE A 47 5.01 3.03 -3.45
C ILE A 47 4.95 2.60 -1.98
N ILE A 48 3.76 2.65 -1.38
CA ILE A 48 3.54 2.20 0.00
C ILE A 48 3.88 0.71 0.13
N ALA A 49 3.41 -0.15 -0.76
CA ALA A 49 3.75 -1.56 -0.78
C ALA A 49 5.27 -1.80 -0.92
N LEU A 50 5.94 -1.05 -1.80
CA LEU A 50 7.39 -1.12 -2.00
C LEU A 50 8.16 -0.75 -0.72
N SER A 51 7.64 0.15 0.11
CA SER A 51 8.27 0.43 1.41
C SER A 51 8.30 -0.80 2.33
N PHE A 52 7.23 -1.59 2.37
CA PHE A 52 7.15 -2.82 3.16
C PHE A 52 7.96 -3.96 2.53
N ILE A 53 7.95 -4.07 1.20
CA ILE A 53 8.80 -5.00 0.47
C ILE A 53 10.29 -4.66 0.71
N HIS A 54 10.65 -3.38 0.79
CA HIS A 54 12.02 -2.96 1.08
C HIS A 54 12.48 -3.43 2.47
N ILE A 55 11.62 -3.36 3.49
CA ILE A 55 11.88 -3.96 4.82
C ILE A 55 12.10 -5.47 4.69
N LEU A 56 11.23 -6.16 3.93
CA LEU A 56 11.32 -7.61 3.73
C LEU A 56 12.64 -8.02 3.09
N LEU A 57 13.10 -7.29 2.08
CA LEU A 57 14.38 -7.54 1.42
C LEU A 57 15.58 -7.29 2.35
N ALA A 58 15.55 -6.25 3.17
CA ALA A 58 16.67 -5.90 4.04
C ALA A 58 16.76 -6.78 5.30
N PHE A 59 15.64 -7.13 5.91
CA PHE A 59 15.58 -7.82 7.20
C PHE A 59 15.14 -9.29 7.10
N GLY A 60 14.71 -9.74 5.93
CA GLY A 60 14.20 -11.09 5.70
C GLY A 60 12.70 -11.25 6.00
N LYS A 61 12.17 -12.41 5.61
CA LYS A 61 10.72 -12.71 5.65
C LYS A 61 10.11 -12.59 7.05
N GLU A 62 10.83 -13.05 8.08
CA GLU A 62 10.26 -13.15 9.43
C GLU A 62 9.99 -11.78 10.04
N VAL A 63 10.89 -10.82 9.82
CA VAL A 63 10.74 -9.45 10.32
C VAL A 63 9.60 -8.73 9.60
N ALA A 64 9.45 -8.96 8.29
CA ALA A 64 8.37 -8.35 7.53
C ALA A 64 6.99 -8.93 7.87
N LEU A 65 6.87 -10.26 7.98
CA LEU A 65 5.62 -10.91 8.38
C LEU A 65 5.20 -10.56 9.82
N LYS A 66 6.16 -10.27 10.70
CA LYS A 66 5.88 -9.74 12.04
C LYS A 66 5.34 -8.31 12.01
N ARG A 67 5.71 -7.50 11.01
CA ARG A 67 5.20 -6.12 10.85
C ARG A 67 3.84 -6.05 10.17
N ILE A 68 3.64 -6.82 9.10
CA ILE A 68 2.35 -6.94 8.41
C ILE A 68 2.11 -8.43 8.18
N SER A 69 1.15 -8.97 8.93
CA SER A 69 0.68 -10.33 8.71
C SER A 69 -0.22 -10.39 7.49
N TYR A 70 -0.35 -11.59 6.91
CA TYR A 70 -1.28 -11.85 5.81
C TYR A 70 -2.71 -11.39 6.15
N ASN A 71 -3.16 -11.63 7.38
CA ASN A 71 -4.51 -11.25 7.82
C ASN A 71 -4.69 -9.73 7.84
N VAL A 72 -3.67 -8.97 8.28
CA VAL A 72 -3.72 -7.51 8.27
C VAL A 72 -3.75 -6.99 6.84
N ALA A 73 -2.89 -7.50 5.96
CA ALA A 73 -2.90 -7.11 4.56
C ALA A 73 -4.25 -7.43 3.91
N SER A 74 -4.77 -8.66 4.09
CA SER A 74 -6.06 -9.09 3.52
C SER A 74 -7.24 -8.26 4.05
N PHE A 75 -7.18 -7.85 5.33
CA PHE A 75 -8.15 -6.92 5.91
C PHE A 75 -8.12 -5.55 5.19
N PHE A 76 -6.95 -4.94 5.03
CA PHE A 76 -6.83 -3.65 4.32
C PHE A 76 -7.21 -3.76 2.84
N GLU A 77 -6.90 -4.88 2.20
CA GLU A 77 -7.29 -5.17 0.84
C GLU A 77 -8.83 -5.19 0.70
N SER A 78 -9.49 -5.93 1.57
CA SER A 78 -10.96 -6.03 1.63
C SER A 78 -11.59 -4.70 1.98
N LEU A 79 -11.02 -3.98 2.96
CA LEU A 79 -11.48 -2.67 3.39
C LEU A 79 -11.43 -1.66 2.23
N GLY A 80 -10.34 -1.65 1.45
CA GLY A 80 -10.23 -0.78 0.27
C GLY A 80 -11.32 -1.06 -0.77
N ALA A 81 -11.63 -2.34 -1.01
CA ALA A 81 -12.71 -2.73 -1.93
C ALA A 81 -14.09 -2.31 -1.40
N ILE A 82 -14.37 -2.55 -0.11
CA ILE A 82 -15.62 -2.16 0.54
C ILE A 82 -15.79 -0.64 0.52
N MET A 83 -14.76 0.12 0.91
CA MET A 83 -14.78 1.58 0.85
C MET A 83 -15.10 2.08 -0.55
N PHE A 84 -14.46 1.52 -1.58
CA PHE A 84 -14.69 1.93 -2.96
C PHE A 84 -16.15 1.70 -3.38
N ILE A 85 -16.69 0.49 -3.17
CA ILE A 85 -18.05 0.17 -3.59
C ILE A 85 -19.10 0.92 -2.76
N THR A 86 -18.88 1.10 -1.45
CA THR A 86 -19.79 1.88 -0.60
C THR A 86 -19.87 3.33 -1.08
N LEU A 87 -18.73 3.99 -1.34
CA LEU A 87 -18.72 5.35 -1.87
C LEU A 87 -19.43 5.43 -3.23
N ALA A 88 -19.23 4.43 -4.09
CA ALA A 88 -19.87 4.36 -5.40
C ALA A 88 -21.40 4.18 -5.32
N LEU A 89 -21.88 3.34 -4.40
CA LEU A 89 -23.30 3.10 -4.14
C LEU A 89 -23.99 4.31 -3.50
N LEU A 90 -23.30 5.06 -2.63
CA LEU A 90 -23.81 6.34 -2.10
C LEU A 90 -24.07 7.35 -3.23
N GLY A 91 -23.30 7.28 -4.32
CA GLY A 91 -23.56 8.04 -5.54
C GLY A 91 -24.92 7.74 -6.16
N ILE A 92 -25.36 6.47 -6.16
CA ILE A 92 -26.69 6.08 -6.67
C ILE A 92 -27.80 6.74 -5.86
N GLY A 93 -27.69 6.74 -4.52
CA GLY A 93 -28.65 7.44 -3.65
C GLY A 93 -28.75 8.95 -3.91
N SER A 94 -27.75 9.53 -4.57
CA SER A 94 -27.68 10.95 -4.94
C SER A 94 -27.97 11.20 -6.43
N GLY A 95 -28.11 10.14 -7.25
CA GLY A 95 -28.38 10.24 -8.68
C GLY A 95 -27.93 9.01 -9.49
N TYR A 96 -26.62 8.78 -9.60
CA TYR A 96 -26.05 7.68 -10.39
C TYR A 96 -24.74 7.15 -9.79
N PHE A 97 -24.33 5.95 -10.21
CA PHE A 97 -23.13 5.28 -9.70
C PHE A 97 -21.87 6.16 -9.85
N LEU A 98 -21.08 6.30 -8.77
CA LEU A 98 -19.89 7.18 -8.71
C LEU A 98 -20.17 8.69 -8.87
N LEU A 99 -21.42 9.14 -8.67
CA LEU A 99 -21.71 10.57 -8.65
C LEU A 99 -20.91 11.27 -7.54
N ASN A 100 -20.18 12.32 -7.92
CA ASN A 100 -19.45 13.15 -6.98
C ASN A 100 -20.39 14.18 -6.34
N PHE A 101 -21.06 13.77 -5.26
CA PHE A 101 -22.05 14.60 -4.56
C PHE A 101 -21.43 15.57 -3.53
N ILE A 102 -20.13 15.46 -3.23
CA ILE A 102 -19.43 16.40 -2.36
C ILE A 102 -18.98 17.61 -3.18
N SER A 103 -19.11 18.81 -2.59
CA SER A 103 -18.68 20.06 -3.20
C SER A 103 -17.22 19.99 -3.66
N LYS A 104 -16.99 20.42 -4.90
CA LYS A 104 -15.66 20.61 -5.46
C LYS A 104 -15.20 21.97 -4.95
N GLY A 105 -14.27 21.98 -3.98
CA GLY A 105 -13.69 23.21 -3.45
C GLY A 105 -12.88 23.97 -4.50
N GLU A 106 -12.00 24.86 -4.03
CA GLU A 106 -11.16 25.66 -4.92
C GLU A 106 -10.18 24.82 -5.74
N PRO A 107 -10.12 24.97 -7.09
CA PRO A 107 -9.15 24.27 -7.93
C PRO A 107 -7.71 24.38 -7.41
N PHE A 108 -6.92 23.33 -7.64
CA PHE A 108 -5.52 23.21 -7.19
C PHE A 108 -5.31 23.10 -5.67
N ARG A 109 -6.37 23.06 -4.85
CA ARG A 109 -6.27 22.72 -3.43
C ARG A 109 -6.44 21.22 -3.17
N LEU A 110 -6.03 20.79 -1.97
CA LEU A 110 -6.15 19.38 -1.55
C LEU A 110 -7.62 18.91 -1.51
N PHE A 111 -8.53 19.74 -1.02
CA PHE A 111 -9.96 19.42 -0.94
C PHE A 111 -10.76 20.04 -2.10
N SER A 112 -10.28 19.83 -3.34
CA SER A 112 -10.85 20.45 -4.55
C SER A 112 -11.63 19.49 -5.44
N SER A 113 -11.59 18.19 -5.15
CA SER A 113 -12.09 17.14 -6.06
C SER A 113 -13.24 16.31 -5.46
N GLY A 114 -13.88 16.78 -4.39
CA GLY A 114 -15.02 16.11 -3.75
C GLY A 114 -14.64 14.72 -3.23
N LEU A 115 -15.26 13.67 -3.75
CA LEU A 115 -15.01 12.27 -3.36
C LEU A 115 -13.70 11.66 -3.89
N ILE A 116 -13.04 12.27 -4.88
CA ILE A 116 -11.84 11.69 -5.52
C ILE A 116 -10.70 11.37 -4.54
N PRO A 117 -10.38 12.20 -3.52
CA PRO A 117 -9.34 11.86 -2.54
C PRO A 117 -9.71 10.62 -1.72
N LEU A 118 -10.99 10.41 -1.42
CA LEU A 118 -11.46 9.20 -0.72
C LEU A 118 -11.34 7.96 -1.60
N TYR A 119 -11.67 8.06 -2.89
CA TYR A 119 -11.42 6.98 -3.85
C TYR A 119 -9.93 6.66 -3.96
N ASN A 120 -9.05 7.68 -3.98
CA ASN A 120 -7.60 7.47 -3.99
C ASN A 120 -7.12 6.70 -2.75
N VAL A 121 -7.64 7.01 -1.56
CA VAL A 121 -7.31 6.25 -0.34
C VAL A 121 -7.81 4.81 -0.43
N ALA A 122 -9.05 4.59 -0.86
CA ALA A 122 -9.63 3.25 -1.02
C ALA A 122 -8.83 2.38 -2.00
N ILE A 123 -8.48 2.94 -3.17
CA ILE A 123 -7.63 2.29 -4.17
C ILE A 123 -6.24 2.02 -3.61
N SER A 124 -5.66 2.96 -2.85
CA SER A 124 -4.34 2.77 -2.25
C SER A 124 -4.31 1.61 -1.27
N PHE A 125 -5.35 1.42 -0.44
CA PHE A 125 -5.44 0.26 0.44
C PHE A 125 -5.57 -1.04 -0.36
N LYS A 126 -6.46 -1.07 -1.35
CA LYS A 126 -6.67 -2.25 -2.20
C LYS A 126 -5.39 -2.66 -2.93
N VAL A 127 -4.72 -1.71 -3.59
CA VAL A 127 -3.51 -1.95 -4.39
C VAL A 127 -2.30 -2.25 -3.50
N GLY A 128 -2.08 -1.45 -2.46
CA GLY A 128 -0.92 -1.60 -1.58
C GLY A 128 -0.92 -2.93 -0.86
N ALA A 129 -2.07 -3.32 -0.29
CA ALA A 129 -2.19 -4.61 0.38
C ALA A 129 -2.12 -5.80 -0.59
N GLY A 130 -2.82 -5.73 -1.72
CA GLY A 130 -2.81 -6.81 -2.72
C GLY A 130 -1.41 -7.06 -3.30
N LEU A 131 -0.66 -6.00 -3.61
CA LEU A 131 0.70 -6.13 -4.11
C LEU A 131 1.65 -6.74 -3.06
N PHE A 132 1.52 -6.33 -1.80
CA PHE A 132 2.30 -6.92 -0.70
C PHE A 132 2.00 -8.41 -0.54
N ILE A 133 0.72 -8.81 -0.57
CA ILE A 133 0.29 -10.22 -0.49
C ILE A 133 0.88 -11.03 -1.64
N ILE A 134 0.73 -10.57 -2.89
CA ILE A 134 1.29 -11.26 -4.07
C ILE A 134 2.79 -11.46 -3.89
N PHE A 135 3.51 -10.42 -3.47
CA PHE A 135 4.95 -10.50 -3.27
C PHE A 135 5.33 -11.53 -2.19
N VAL A 136 4.64 -11.51 -1.04
CA VAL A 136 4.87 -12.47 0.05
C VAL A 136 4.59 -13.91 -0.41
N ILE A 137 3.52 -14.14 -1.15
CA ILE A 137 3.18 -15.47 -1.70
C ILE A 137 4.27 -15.93 -2.67
N LEU A 138 4.71 -15.08 -3.59
CA LEU A 138 5.76 -15.42 -4.56
C LEU A 138 7.09 -15.74 -3.88
N VAL A 139 7.48 -14.97 -2.86
CA VAL A 139 8.70 -15.23 -2.08
C VAL A 139 8.58 -16.56 -1.33
N THR A 140 7.44 -16.83 -0.72
CA THR A 140 7.21 -18.07 0.04
C THR A 140 7.22 -19.29 -0.88
N PHE A 141 6.51 -19.23 -2.00
CA PHE A 141 6.46 -20.30 -3.00
C PHE A 141 7.84 -20.62 -3.58
N ARG A 142 8.66 -19.58 -3.87
CA ARG A 142 10.03 -19.76 -4.35
C ARG A 142 10.93 -20.45 -3.32
N LEU A 143 10.71 -20.18 -2.04
CA LEU A 143 11.47 -20.81 -0.95
C LEU A 143 11.08 -22.28 -0.77
N THR A 144 9.78 -22.62 -0.78
CA THR A 144 9.33 -24.01 -0.70
C THR A 144 9.91 -24.87 -1.84
N LYS A 145 9.86 -24.38 -3.08
CA LYS A 145 10.42 -25.09 -4.23
C LYS A 145 11.94 -25.29 -4.18
N LYS A 146 12.65 -24.49 -3.38
CA LYS A 146 14.11 -24.63 -3.20
C LYS A 146 14.44 -25.76 -2.22
N ASP A 147 13.69 -25.89 -1.13
CA ASP A 147 13.82 -26.99 -0.16
C ASP A 147 13.55 -28.36 -0.81
N ASP A 148 12.58 -28.44 -1.73
CA ASP A 148 12.26 -29.71 -2.42
C ASP A 148 13.36 -30.20 -3.41
N ARG A 149 14.41 -29.40 -3.65
CA ARG A 149 15.49 -29.71 -4.61
C ARG A 149 16.85 -29.97 -3.96
N GLU A 150 16.96 -29.76 -2.65
CA GLU A 150 18.15 -30.08 -1.85
C GLU A 150 17.94 -31.42 -1.12
#